data_AF-A0A939PNC2-F1
#
_entry.id   AF-A0A939PNC2-F1
#
_cell.length_a   1.000
_cell.length_b   1.000
_cell.length_c   1.000
_cell.angle_alpha   90.00
_cell.angle_beta   90.00
_cell.angle_gamma   90.00
#
_symmetry.space_group_name_H-M   'P 1'
#
loop_
_entity.id
_entity.type
_entity.pdbx_description
1 polymer ?
#
loop_
_entity_poly.entity_id
_entity_poly.type
_entity_poly.pdbx_seq_one_letter_code
_entity_poly.pdbx_strand_id
1 'polypeptide(L)'
;MRERTYDVAAFLARLGVGVVFIAHGWQKLEAGITATGRSFDDMGVPAPTFSAAYAAFAELLGGAALIAGIGLPVAGTLLFLDMAGALVFVHADNGLFLVDGTKVKNGYELVLVLGLASLVFALGGGGRLTLDTWLSGRRRRGDRDRDDFFEPGEQTVIEAIQAAERAETVPVSPAPELPAAPKKAPAAPPPPPRSAPEGRTVAEAATATEPRTAAEILDDDKLVAGRRRKRRSPSSTTQPIKRDHGGKPEKDDSSQ
;
A
#
# COMPACT_ATOMS: atom_id res chain seq x y z
N MET A 1 -29.72 14.43 15.67
CA MET A 1 -28.43 15.16 15.59
C MET A 1 -27.37 14.34 14.88
N ARG A 2 -27.14 13.07 15.24
CA ARG A 2 -26.15 12.16 14.61
C ARG A 2 -26.12 12.23 13.07
N GLU A 3 -27.25 12.10 12.39
CA GLU A 3 -27.36 12.28 10.92
C GLU A 3 -26.65 13.52 10.37
N ARG A 4 -26.90 14.70 10.96
CA ARG A 4 -26.28 15.95 10.50
C ARG A 4 -24.77 15.97 10.75
N THR A 5 -24.30 15.33 11.81
CA THR A 5 -22.87 15.20 12.10
C THR A 5 -22.20 14.27 11.10
N TYR A 6 -22.81 13.13 10.77
CA TYR A 6 -22.34 12.22 9.74
C TYR A 6 -22.30 12.89 8.36
N ASP A 7 -23.40 13.56 7.97
CA ASP A 7 -23.49 14.28 6.70
C ASP A 7 -22.37 15.33 6.54
N VAL A 8 -22.10 16.12 7.59
CA VAL A 8 -21.01 17.10 7.60
C VAL A 8 -19.64 16.42 7.58
N ALA A 9 -19.44 15.34 8.33
CA ALA A 9 -18.18 14.59 8.33
C ALA A 9 -17.88 13.97 6.95
N ALA A 10 -18.88 13.37 6.31
CA ALA A 10 -18.76 12.79 4.97
C ALA A 10 -18.52 13.87 3.89
N PHE A 11 -19.13 15.05 4.03
CA PHE A 11 -18.80 16.20 3.18
C PHE A 11 -17.35 16.67 3.38
N LEU A 12 -16.89 16.82 4.62
CA LEU A 12 -15.50 17.22 4.90
C LEU A 12 -14.47 16.19 4.43
N ALA A 13 -14.79 14.90 4.55
CA ALA A 13 -13.97 13.81 4.00
C ALA A 13 -13.86 13.91 2.46
N ARG A 14 -14.99 14.10 1.77
CA ARG A 14 -15.01 14.32 0.31
C ARG A 14 -14.28 15.60 -0.10
N LEU A 15 -14.38 16.67 0.69
CA LEU A 15 -13.66 17.92 0.45
C LEU A 15 -12.15 17.71 0.54
N GLY A 16 -11.66 17.09 1.62
CA GLY A 16 -10.23 16.82 1.82
C GLY A 16 -9.66 15.89 0.74
N VAL A 17 -10.29 14.73 0.54
CA VAL A 17 -9.86 13.73 -0.45
C VAL A 17 -9.92 14.29 -1.88
N GLY A 18 -11.01 14.97 -2.23
CA GLY A 18 -11.19 15.56 -3.55
C GLY A 18 -10.19 16.69 -3.86
N VAL A 19 -9.79 17.49 -2.87
CA VAL A 19 -8.75 18.52 -3.05
C VAL A 19 -7.37 17.91 -3.35
N VAL A 20 -7.01 16.80 -2.68
CA VAL A 20 -5.73 16.11 -2.94
C VAL A 20 -5.71 15.52 -4.36
N PHE A 21 -6.82 14.89 -4.79
CA PHE A 21 -6.94 14.41 -6.18
C PHE A 21 -6.90 15.54 -7.21
N ILE A 22 -7.61 16.65 -6.98
CA ILE A 22 -7.54 17.84 -7.87
C ILE A 22 -6.10 18.34 -7.98
N ALA A 23 -5.35 18.41 -6.88
CA ALA A 23 -3.96 18.85 -6.89
C ALA A 23 -3.06 17.91 -7.72
N HIS A 24 -3.18 16.60 -7.54
CA HIS A 24 -2.41 15.62 -8.32
C HIS A 24 -2.79 15.61 -9.81
N GLY A 25 -4.08 15.65 -10.13
CA GLY A 25 -4.56 15.69 -11.51
C GLY A 25 -4.12 16.97 -12.22
N TRP A 26 -4.17 18.11 -11.52
CA TRP A 26 -3.67 19.38 -12.02
C TRP A 26 -2.16 19.34 -12.29
N GLN A 27 -1.34 18.80 -11.37
CA GLN A 27 0.09 18.63 -11.58
C GLN A 27 0.42 17.77 -12.81
N LYS A 28 -0.36 16.71 -13.08
CA LYS A 28 -0.20 15.88 -14.28
C LYS A 28 -0.58 16.64 -15.57
N LEU A 29 -1.62 17.47 -15.55
CA LEU A 29 -1.98 18.31 -16.69
C LEU A 29 -0.96 19.44 -16.94
N GLU A 30 -0.42 20.05 -15.88
CA GLU A 30 0.58 21.12 -15.97
C GLU A 30 1.94 20.61 -16.49
N ALA A 31 2.35 19.40 -16.10
CA ALA A 31 3.48 18.69 -16.72
C ALA A 31 3.17 18.29 -18.18
N GLY A 32 1.89 18.02 -18.47
CA GLY A 32 1.41 17.58 -19.77
C GLY A 32 1.46 16.07 -19.97
N ILE A 33 0.42 15.50 -20.57
CA ILE A 33 0.21 14.04 -20.72
C ILE A 33 1.42 13.32 -21.33
N THR A 34 2.13 13.95 -22.29
CA THR A 34 3.34 13.36 -22.89
C THR A 34 4.49 13.24 -21.90
N ALA A 35 4.67 14.20 -20.98
CA ALA A 35 5.73 14.15 -19.97
C ALA A 35 5.37 13.18 -18.84
N THR A 36 4.12 13.22 -18.35
CA THR A 36 3.60 12.23 -17.39
C THR A 36 3.67 10.82 -17.96
N GLY A 37 3.34 10.64 -19.24
CA GLY A 37 3.46 9.37 -19.96
C GLY A 37 4.88 8.82 -19.97
N ARG A 38 5.90 9.66 -20.24
CA ARG A 38 7.31 9.23 -20.13
C ARG A 38 7.68 8.81 -18.72
N SER A 39 7.30 9.59 -17.71
CA SER A 39 7.53 9.20 -16.31
C SER A 39 6.84 7.90 -15.94
N PHE A 40 5.67 7.60 -16.52
CA PHE A 40 4.94 6.35 -16.31
C PHE A 40 5.62 5.16 -17.03
N ASP A 41 6.19 5.40 -18.21
CA ASP A 41 7.01 4.42 -18.96
C ASP A 41 8.30 4.06 -18.19
N ASP A 42 9.00 5.07 -17.65
CA ASP A 42 10.18 4.91 -16.78
C ASP A 42 9.87 4.09 -15.49
N MET A 43 8.60 4.09 -15.05
CA MET A 43 8.11 3.32 -13.89
C MET A 43 7.47 1.98 -14.29
N GLY A 44 7.49 1.59 -15.57
CA GLY A 44 6.93 0.32 -16.04
C GLY A 44 5.39 0.24 -16.03
N VAL A 45 4.69 1.39 -15.96
CA VAL A 45 3.23 1.44 -16.00
C VAL A 45 2.72 1.03 -17.39
N PRO A 46 1.81 0.05 -17.52
CA PRO A 46 1.31 -0.38 -18.82
C PRO A 46 0.52 0.73 -19.53
N ALA A 47 0.61 0.74 -20.87
CA ALA A 47 -0.02 1.74 -21.74
C ALA A 47 0.21 3.20 -21.27
N PRO A 48 1.47 3.64 -21.10
CA PRO A 48 1.84 4.79 -20.27
C PRO A 48 1.14 6.10 -20.67
N THR A 49 0.98 6.39 -21.97
CA THR A 49 0.25 7.59 -22.43
C THR A 49 -1.24 7.54 -22.11
N PHE A 50 -1.86 6.37 -22.19
CA PHE A 50 -3.27 6.20 -21.81
C PHE A 50 -3.43 6.30 -20.30
N SER A 51 -2.57 5.63 -19.53
CA SER A 51 -2.56 5.66 -18.07
C SER A 51 -2.29 7.07 -17.52
N ALA A 52 -1.42 7.86 -18.17
CA ALA A 52 -1.20 9.26 -17.83
C ALA A 52 -2.43 10.14 -18.11
N ALA A 53 -3.10 9.95 -19.25
CA ALA A 53 -4.34 10.65 -19.56
C ALA A 53 -5.47 10.26 -18.57
N TYR A 54 -5.62 8.97 -18.31
CA TYR A 54 -6.57 8.43 -17.34
C TYR A 54 -6.35 9.06 -15.97
N ALA A 55 -5.15 8.96 -15.40
CA ALA A 55 -4.87 9.50 -14.07
C ALA A 55 -5.11 11.01 -14.00
N ALA A 56 -4.59 11.79 -14.95
CA ALA A 56 -4.77 13.25 -14.95
C ALA A 56 -6.24 13.68 -14.97
N PHE A 57 -7.08 13.05 -15.81
CA PHE A 57 -8.50 13.38 -15.90
C PHE A 57 -9.35 12.73 -14.80
N ALA A 58 -9.04 11.50 -14.38
CA ALA A 58 -9.75 10.79 -13.32
C ALA A 58 -9.54 11.46 -11.96
N GLU A 59 -8.30 11.80 -11.61
CA GLU A 59 -8.00 12.55 -10.38
C GLU A 59 -8.65 13.94 -10.40
N LEU A 60 -8.51 14.70 -11.48
CA LEU A 60 -9.04 16.07 -11.54
C LEU A 60 -10.58 16.12 -11.56
N LEU A 61 -11.21 15.38 -12.48
CA LEU A 61 -12.67 15.40 -12.65
C LEU A 61 -13.37 14.56 -11.58
N GLY A 62 -12.79 13.41 -11.19
CA GLY A 62 -13.28 12.59 -10.09
C GLY A 62 -13.16 13.31 -8.74
N GLY A 63 -12.03 13.99 -8.49
CA GLY A 63 -11.85 14.83 -7.31
C GLY A 63 -12.90 15.95 -7.24
N ALA A 64 -13.13 16.66 -8.34
CA ALA A 64 -14.19 17.66 -8.43
C ALA A 64 -15.60 17.06 -8.21
N ALA A 65 -15.88 15.88 -8.79
CA ALA A 65 -17.14 15.17 -8.63
C ALA A 65 -17.38 14.68 -7.19
N LEU A 66 -16.33 14.26 -6.47
CA LEU A 66 -16.42 13.93 -5.03
C LEU A 66 -16.83 15.15 -4.19
N ILE A 67 -16.15 16.29 -4.37
CA ILE A 67 -16.47 17.54 -3.65
C ILE A 67 -17.92 17.96 -3.93
N ALA A 68 -18.29 17.98 -5.22
CA ALA A 68 -19.63 18.30 -5.68
C ALA A 68 -20.70 17.30 -5.16
N GLY A 69 -20.32 16.05 -4.89
CA GLY A 69 -21.27 14.98 -4.62
C GLY A 69 -22.13 14.69 -5.84
N ILE A 70 -21.50 14.45 -6.98
CA ILE A 70 -22.16 14.08 -8.24
C ILE A 70 -21.61 12.73 -8.69
N GLY A 71 -22.48 11.75 -8.91
CA GLY A 71 -22.10 10.43 -9.42
C GLY A 71 -21.11 9.69 -8.50
N LEU A 72 -21.23 9.87 -7.18
CA LEU A 72 -20.26 9.39 -6.19
C LEU A 72 -19.80 7.93 -6.36
N PRO A 73 -20.68 6.94 -6.66
CA PRO A 73 -20.24 5.57 -6.90
C PRO A 73 -19.25 5.46 -8.07
N VAL A 74 -19.48 6.20 -9.15
CA VAL A 74 -18.64 6.21 -10.35
C VAL A 74 -17.33 6.95 -10.07
N ALA A 75 -17.40 8.15 -9.50
CA ALA A 75 -16.22 8.94 -9.15
C ALA A 75 -15.29 8.20 -8.18
N GLY A 76 -15.86 7.63 -7.11
CA GLY A 76 -15.11 6.82 -6.14
C GLY A 76 -14.50 5.55 -6.76
N THR A 77 -15.20 4.88 -7.67
CA THR A 77 -14.67 3.69 -8.36
C THR A 77 -13.49 4.05 -9.26
N LEU A 78 -13.57 5.12 -10.06
CA LEU A 78 -12.48 5.54 -10.93
C LEU A 78 -11.24 5.95 -10.13
N LEU A 79 -11.42 6.74 -9.07
CA LEU A 79 -10.34 7.15 -8.18
C LEU A 79 -9.73 5.97 -7.40
N PHE A 80 -10.54 4.99 -6.99
CA PHE A 80 -10.04 3.76 -6.40
C PHE A 80 -9.18 2.94 -7.37
N LEU A 81 -9.61 2.78 -8.63
CA LEU A 81 -8.85 2.08 -9.66
C LEU A 81 -7.55 2.81 -10.00
N ASP A 82 -7.55 4.15 -10.00
CA ASP A 82 -6.35 4.95 -10.20
C ASP A 82 -5.33 4.74 -9.07
N MET A 83 -5.77 4.82 -7.82
CA MET A 83 -4.93 4.54 -6.65
C MET A 83 -4.48 3.07 -6.60
N ALA A 84 -5.29 2.10 -7.02
CA ALA A 84 -4.88 0.71 -7.13
C ALA A 84 -3.77 0.53 -8.18
N GLY A 85 -3.87 1.20 -9.33
CA GLY A 85 -2.81 1.24 -10.34
C GLY A 85 -1.52 1.90 -9.81
N ALA A 86 -1.63 3.06 -9.18
CA ALA A 86 -0.51 3.75 -8.56
C ALA A 86 0.16 2.92 -7.44
N LEU A 87 -0.62 2.15 -6.69
CA LEU A 87 -0.10 1.24 -5.66
C LEU A 87 0.71 0.11 -6.30
N VAL A 88 0.13 -0.59 -7.29
CA VAL A 88 0.74 -1.79 -7.90
C VAL A 88 1.95 -1.44 -8.77
N PHE A 89 1.90 -0.38 -9.58
CA PHE A 89 2.94 -0.09 -10.56
C PHE A 89 3.99 0.93 -10.10
N VAL A 90 3.68 1.80 -9.13
CA VAL A 90 4.58 2.89 -8.72
C VAL A 90 5.06 2.76 -7.26
N HIS A 91 4.29 2.10 -6.39
CA HIS A 91 4.60 2.05 -4.94
C HIS A 91 4.71 0.64 -4.34
N ALA A 92 4.63 -0.42 -5.14
CA ALA A 92 4.64 -1.80 -4.64
C ALA A 92 5.94 -2.19 -3.92
N ASP A 93 7.08 -1.70 -4.42
CA ASP A 93 8.40 -1.92 -3.82
C ASP A 93 8.75 -0.89 -2.71
N ASN A 94 7.89 0.11 -2.49
CA ASN A 94 8.10 1.11 -1.44
C ASN A 94 7.62 0.57 -0.09
N GLY A 95 8.28 1.00 1.00
CA GLY A 95 7.74 0.82 2.35
C GLY A 95 6.51 1.69 2.61
N LEU A 96 5.82 1.44 3.73
CA LEU A 96 4.69 2.27 4.19
C LEU A 96 5.09 3.76 4.28
N PHE A 97 6.28 4.01 4.83
CA PHE A 97 6.99 5.30 4.81
C PHE A 97 8.35 5.09 4.15
N LEU A 98 8.77 5.99 3.25
CA LEU A 98 10.04 5.85 2.52
C LEU A 98 11.03 6.97 2.91
N VAL A 99 11.81 6.76 3.96
CA VAL A 99 12.86 7.71 4.36
C VAL A 99 14.19 7.27 3.75
N ASP A 100 14.67 8.05 2.77
CA ASP A 100 15.87 7.75 1.99
C ASP A 100 16.98 8.74 2.37
N GLY A 101 17.82 8.32 3.33
CA GLY A 101 18.90 9.14 3.89
C GLY A 101 18.38 10.43 4.55
N THR A 102 18.58 11.56 3.89
CA THR A 102 18.15 12.90 4.35
C THR A 102 16.89 13.43 3.67
N LYS A 103 16.26 12.67 2.77
CA LYS A 103 14.99 13.04 2.13
C LYS A 103 13.88 12.07 2.52
N VAL A 104 12.83 12.61 3.13
CA VAL A 104 11.56 11.90 3.26
C VAL A 104 10.91 11.88 1.88
N LYS A 105 10.68 10.68 1.35
CA LYS A 105 9.81 10.42 0.20
C LYS A 105 8.50 9.82 0.72
N ASN A 106 7.43 9.97 -0.03
CA ASN A 106 6.16 9.35 0.32
C ASN A 106 6.27 7.84 0.04
N GLY A 107 5.86 7.01 0.99
CA GLY A 107 5.66 5.58 0.76
C GLY A 107 4.32 5.32 0.07
N TYR A 108 3.81 4.09 0.14
CA TYR A 108 2.46 3.80 -0.36
C TYR A 108 1.32 4.33 0.53
N GLU A 109 1.62 4.90 1.69
CA GLU A 109 0.63 5.37 2.67
C GLU A 109 -0.49 6.25 2.08
N LEU A 110 -0.13 7.28 1.30
CA LEU A 110 -1.09 8.25 0.77
C LEU A 110 -1.99 7.58 -0.26
N VAL A 111 -1.41 6.77 -1.14
CA VAL A 111 -2.12 6.02 -2.18
C VAL A 111 -3.10 5.03 -1.56
N LEU A 112 -2.68 4.31 -0.51
CA LEU A 112 -3.53 3.38 0.23
C LEU A 112 -4.71 4.10 0.90
N VAL A 113 -4.45 5.21 1.60
CA VAL A 113 -5.50 5.98 2.30
C VAL A 113 -6.48 6.62 1.31
N LEU A 114 -6.00 7.24 0.23
CA LEU A 114 -6.86 7.81 -0.82
C LEU A 114 -7.65 6.73 -1.56
N GLY A 115 -7.04 5.58 -1.84
CA GLY A 115 -7.72 4.44 -2.44
C GLY A 115 -8.87 3.93 -1.57
N LEU A 116 -8.59 3.63 -0.29
CA LEU A 116 -9.62 3.16 0.64
C LEU A 116 -10.72 4.20 0.90
N ALA A 117 -10.38 5.50 0.99
CA ALA A 117 -11.39 6.56 1.09
C ALA A 117 -12.26 6.65 -0.18
N SER A 118 -11.65 6.51 -1.37
CA SER A 118 -12.37 6.47 -2.65
C SER A 118 -13.30 5.26 -2.75
N LEU A 119 -12.88 4.10 -2.24
CA LEU A 119 -13.70 2.90 -2.15
C LEU A 119 -14.91 3.09 -1.21
N VAL A 120 -14.74 3.77 -0.06
CA VAL A 120 -15.87 4.13 0.81
C VAL A 120 -16.89 5.01 0.06
N PHE A 121 -16.44 5.98 -0.73
CA PHE A 121 -17.35 6.79 -1.56
C PHE A 121 -17.96 6.00 -2.72
N ALA A 122 -17.22 5.06 -3.32
CA ALA A 122 -17.72 4.14 -4.34
C ALA A 122 -18.91 3.29 -3.82
N LEU A 123 -18.82 2.86 -2.56
CA LEU A 123 -19.83 2.06 -1.85
C LEU A 123 -20.95 2.91 -1.19
N GLY A 124 -20.99 4.22 -1.43
CA GLY A 124 -22.08 5.10 -0.98
C GLY A 124 -21.84 5.87 0.33
N GLY A 125 -20.65 5.79 0.94
CA GLY A 125 -20.28 6.49 2.18
C GLY A 125 -20.13 8.02 2.08
N GLY A 126 -20.76 8.67 1.11
CA GLY A 126 -20.62 10.12 0.86
C GLY A 126 -21.58 11.03 1.66
N GLY A 127 -22.56 10.47 2.36
CA GLY A 127 -23.59 11.23 3.08
C GLY A 127 -24.60 11.93 2.16
N ARG A 128 -25.57 12.64 2.74
CA ARG A 128 -26.70 13.24 2.03
C ARG A 128 -26.41 14.63 1.45
N LEU A 129 -25.32 15.29 1.85
CA LEU A 129 -24.88 16.62 1.35
C LEU A 129 -24.24 16.53 -0.04
N THR A 130 -25.03 16.17 -1.04
CA THR A 130 -24.60 15.93 -2.42
C THR A 130 -25.45 16.77 -3.39
N LEU A 131 -24.87 17.21 -4.50
CA LEU A 131 -25.66 17.92 -5.52
C LEU A 131 -26.68 16.99 -6.20
N ASP A 132 -26.41 15.68 -6.23
CA ASP A 132 -27.37 14.66 -6.69
C ASP A 132 -28.68 14.69 -5.87
N THR A 133 -28.62 14.78 -4.53
CA THR A 133 -29.84 14.85 -3.70
C THR A 133 -30.55 16.19 -3.85
N TRP A 134 -29.81 17.30 -4.00
CA TRP A 134 -30.38 18.63 -4.24
C TRP A 134 -31.13 18.72 -5.58
N LEU A 135 -30.56 18.17 -6.65
CA LEU A 135 -31.19 18.13 -7.97
C LEU A 135 -32.39 17.17 -7.99
N SER A 136 -32.29 16.03 -7.29
CA SER A 136 -33.38 15.05 -7.13
C SER A 136 -34.55 15.61 -6.31
N GLY A 137 -34.26 16.34 -5.23
CA GLY A 137 -35.26 16.96 -4.36
C GLY A 137 -36.11 18.03 -5.07
N ARG A 138 -35.57 18.69 -6.10
CA ARG A 138 -36.35 19.57 -6.97
C ARG A 138 -37.34 18.81 -7.86
N ARG A 139 -37.00 17.59 -8.30
CA ARG A 139 -37.88 16.74 -9.13
C ARG A 139 -38.99 16.07 -8.30
N ARG A 140 -38.69 15.63 -7.08
CA ARG A 140 -39.68 14.96 -6.18
C ARG A 140 -40.73 15.87 -5.55
N ARG A 141 -40.74 17.19 -5.81
CA ARG A 141 -41.88 18.04 -5.44
C ARG A 141 -43.12 17.82 -6.32
N GLY A 142 -43.01 17.05 -7.41
CA GLY A 142 -44.13 16.66 -8.29
C GLY A 142 -44.57 15.20 -8.21
N ASP A 143 -43.90 14.34 -7.43
CA ASP A 143 -44.22 12.91 -7.30
C ASP A 143 -43.91 12.47 -5.86
N ARG A 144 -44.95 12.26 -5.04
CA ARG A 144 -44.85 12.10 -3.58
C ARG A 144 -45.41 10.77 -3.07
N ASP A 145 -45.49 9.74 -3.92
CA ASP A 145 -46.09 8.44 -3.60
C ASP A 145 -45.22 7.26 -4.06
N ARG A 146 -43.90 7.29 -3.80
CA ARG A 146 -42.99 6.13 -3.96
C ARG A 146 -41.95 6.09 -2.85
N ASP A 147 -42.36 5.46 -1.76
CA ASP A 147 -41.52 5.20 -0.60
C ASP A 147 -40.51 4.05 -0.83
N ASP A 148 -39.60 3.93 0.13
CA ASP A 148 -38.81 2.74 0.45
C ASP A 148 -37.91 2.13 -0.64
N PHE A 149 -36.68 2.65 -0.72
CA PHE A 149 -35.53 1.78 -0.97
C PHE A 149 -34.27 2.27 -0.25
N PHE A 150 -33.58 1.32 0.39
CA PHE A 150 -32.24 1.43 1.01
C PHE A 150 -32.15 2.18 2.36
N GLU A 151 -32.62 1.52 3.42
CA GLU A 151 -32.08 1.65 4.79
C GLU A 151 -31.03 0.53 5.00
N PRO A 152 -29.71 0.78 4.81
CA PRO A 152 -28.66 -0.17 5.16
C PRO A 152 -28.47 -0.16 6.69
N GLY A 153 -29.42 -0.73 7.41
CA GLY A 153 -29.41 -0.77 8.87
C GLY A 153 -28.22 -1.56 9.41
N GLU A 154 -27.44 -0.90 10.29
CA GLU A 154 -26.28 -1.44 11.03
C GLU A 154 -26.56 -2.81 11.72
N GLN A 155 -27.84 -3.11 11.92
CA GLN A 155 -28.37 -4.34 12.49
C GLN A 155 -27.94 -5.60 11.73
N THR A 156 -27.90 -5.59 10.38
CA THR A 156 -27.58 -6.81 9.62
C THR A 156 -26.16 -7.35 9.83
N VAL A 157 -25.19 -6.47 10.06
CA VAL A 157 -23.80 -6.88 10.36
C VAL A 157 -23.69 -7.43 11.78
N ILE A 158 -24.35 -6.79 12.75
CA ILE A 158 -24.38 -7.26 14.14
C ILE A 158 -25.16 -8.58 14.26
N GLU A 159 -26.27 -8.73 13.56
CA GLU A 159 -27.04 -9.97 13.48
C GLU A 159 -26.26 -11.09 12.80
N ALA A 160 -25.51 -10.81 11.72
CA ALA A 160 -24.66 -11.80 11.07
C ALA A 160 -23.53 -12.31 11.99
N ILE A 161 -22.89 -11.41 12.75
CA ILE A 161 -21.86 -11.75 13.73
C ILE A 161 -22.48 -12.57 14.89
N GLN A 162 -23.60 -12.12 15.46
CA GLN A 162 -24.30 -12.83 16.54
C GLN A 162 -24.89 -14.19 16.08
N ALA A 163 -25.27 -14.32 14.81
CA ALA A 163 -25.71 -15.59 14.23
C ALA A 163 -24.53 -16.57 14.08
N ALA A 164 -23.34 -16.08 13.72
CA ALA A 164 -22.12 -16.88 13.70
C ALA A 164 -21.72 -17.35 15.11
N GLU A 165 -21.73 -16.46 16.11
CA GLU A 165 -21.45 -16.80 17.51
C GLU A 165 -22.46 -17.82 18.09
N ARG A 166 -23.74 -17.75 17.70
CA ARG A 166 -24.76 -18.74 18.07
C ARG A 166 -24.58 -20.09 17.38
N ALA A 167 -24.01 -20.12 16.18
CA ALA A 167 -23.74 -21.37 15.47
C ALA A 167 -22.55 -22.14 16.07
N GLU A 168 -21.60 -21.44 16.69
CA GLU A 168 -20.39 -22.03 17.30
C GLU A 168 -20.64 -22.62 18.71
N THR A 169 -21.82 -22.37 19.31
CA THR A 169 -22.19 -22.82 20.65
C THR A 169 -23.23 -23.96 20.67
N VAL A 170 -23.11 -24.92 19.76
CA VAL A 170 -23.85 -26.20 19.85
C VAL A 170 -23.12 -27.16 20.80
N PRO A 171 -23.68 -27.54 21.96
CA PRO A 171 -23.07 -28.50 22.86
C PRO A 171 -23.07 -29.90 22.23
N VAL A 172 -21.92 -30.58 22.25
CA VAL A 172 -21.79 -31.97 21.82
C VAL A 172 -22.60 -32.87 22.77
N SER A 173 -23.76 -33.33 22.31
CA SER A 173 -24.53 -34.38 22.99
C SER A 173 -23.89 -35.75 22.69
N PRO A 174 -23.77 -36.66 23.68
CA PRO A 174 -23.05 -37.92 23.50
C PRO A 174 -23.81 -38.88 22.56
N ALA A 175 -23.04 -39.64 21.76
CA ALA A 175 -23.59 -40.59 20.80
C ALA A 175 -24.37 -41.74 21.48
N PRO A 176 -25.43 -42.28 20.86
CA PRO A 176 -26.25 -43.34 21.42
C PRO A 176 -25.52 -44.70 21.47
N GLU A 177 -25.84 -45.47 22.49
CA GLU A 177 -25.25 -46.77 22.82
C GLU A 177 -25.68 -47.87 21.83
N LEU A 178 -24.74 -48.72 21.41
CA LEU A 178 -24.97 -49.74 20.38
C LEU A 178 -25.47 -51.07 21.00
N PRO A 179 -26.63 -51.61 20.61
CA PRO A 179 -27.14 -52.87 21.17
C PRO A 179 -26.34 -54.10 20.71
N ALA A 180 -26.10 -55.02 21.63
CA ALA A 180 -25.18 -56.15 21.46
C ALA A 180 -25.78 -57.40 20.77
N ALA A 181 -24.91 -58.18 20.11
CA ALA A 181 -25.22 -59.53 19.60
C ALA A 181 -24.48 -60.63 20.41
N PRO A 182 -25.08 -61.79 20.73
CA PRO A 182 -24.53 -62.74 21.72
C PRO A 182 -23.71 -63.94 21.18
N LYS A 183 -22.46 -64.05 21.71
CA LYS A 183 -21.74 -65.25 22.23
C LYS A 183 -21.63 -66.59 21.44
N LYS A 184 -20.36 -67.03 21.25
CA LYS A 184 -19.80 -68.35 21.69
C LYS A 184 -18.25 -68.30 21.64
N ALA A 185 -17.49 -68.33 22.74
CA ALA A 185 -17.06 -69.44 23.63
C ALA A 185 -15.55 -69.82 23.39
N PRO A 186 -14.84 -70.64 24.21
CA PRO A 186 -13.68 -70.12 24.95
C PRO A 186 -12.28 -70.64 24.54
N ALA A 187 -11.27 -70.03 25.17
CA ALA A 187 -9.82 -70.05 24.97
C ALA A 187 -9.07 -71.39 24.73
N ALA A 188 -7.89 -71.27 24.10
CA ALA A 188 -6.84 -72.28 23.97
C ALA A 188 -5.54 -71.85 24.74
N PRO A 189 -4.64 -72.80 25.11
CA PRO A 189 -3.55 -72.60 26.10
C PRO A 189 -2.23 -71.98 25.53
N PRO A 190 -1.20 -71.67 26.38
CA PRO A 190 -0.15 -70.67 26.10
C PRO A 190 1.07 -71.16 25.26
N PRO A 191 2.01 -70.28 24.86
CA PRO A 191 2.88 -70.50 23.70
C PRO A 191 4.22 -71.23 23.98
N PRO A 192 4.89 -71.77 22.94
CA PRO A 192 6.24 -72.31 23.03
C PRO A 192 7.33 -71.21 23.16
N PRO A 193 8.52 -71.54 23.70
CA PRO A 193 9.57 -70.58 24.05
C PRO A 193 10.44 -70.10 22.87
N ARG A 194 11.17 -69.01 23.10
CA ARG A 194 12.11 -68.38 22.15
C ARG A 194 13.35 -69.25 21.87
N SER A 195 13.83 -69.21 20.64
CA SER A 195 15.24 -69.44 20.27
C SER A 195 15.84 -68.15 19.70
N ALA A 196 17.11 -67.87 20.02
CA ALA A 196 17.80 -66.61 19.72
C ALA A 196 18.87 -66.80 18.59
N PRO A 197 19.96 -66.03 18.48
CA PRO A 197 20.03 -65.01 17.42
C PRO A 197 21.23 -65.14 16.47
N GLU A 198 20.99 -65.03 15.16
CA GLU A 198 22.00 -64.89 14.11
C GLU A 198 21.48 -63.89 13.06
N GLY A 199 22.27 -63.00 12.45
CA GLY A 199 23.65 -62.60 12.68
C GLY A 199 23.90 -61.25 11.99
N ARG A 200 24.91 -60.48 12.42
CA ARG A 200 25.29 -59.23 11.74
C ARG A 200 25.89 -59.52 10.37
N THR A 201 25.64 -58.64 9.39
CA THR A 201 26.73 -57.90 8.71
C THR A 201 26.23 -56.58 8.13
N VAL A 202 27.02 -55.53 8.35
CA VAL A 202 27.03 -54.25 7.60
C VAL A 202 28.32 -54.27 6.75
N ALA A 203 28.46 -53.36 5.76
CA ALA A 203 29.47 -53.32 4.68
C ALA A 203 29.14 -54.25 3.48
N GLU A 204 29.51 -53.98 2.22
CA GLU A 204 30.25 -52.87 1.55
C GLU A 204 29.76 -52.78 0.08
N ALA A 205 30.10 -51.87 -0.85
CA ALA A 205 31.05 -50.74 -0.97
C ALA A 205 30.39 -49.64 -1.87
N ALA A 206 30.78 -48.36 -2.02
CA ALA A 206 32.05 -47.61 -1.91
C ALA A 206 32.98 -47.63 -3.16
N THR A 207 32.92 -46.57 -3.98
CA THR A 207 33.98 -46.08 -4.89
C THR A 207 33.62 -44.61 -5.24
N ALA A 208 34.21 -43.52 -4.75
CA ALA A 208 35.57 -43.13 -4.31
C ALA A 208 36.49 -42.61 -5.44
N THR A 209 36.93 -41.33 -5.29
CA THR A 209 38.01 -40.54 -5.96
C THR A 209 37.57 -39.06 -5.96
N GLU A 210 38.32 -38.03 -5.54
CA GLU A 210 39.51 -37.88 -4.69
C GLU A 210 39.51 -36.47 -4.03
N PRO A 211 40.38 -36.15 -3.03
CA PRO A 211 40.20 -34.98 -2.15
C PRO A 211 41.00 -33.72 -2.52
N ARG A 212 40.54 -32.54 -2.06
CA ARG A 212 41.36 -31.32 -1.94
C ARG A 212 41.97 -31.21 -0.53
N THR A 213 43.22 -30.77 -0.48
CA THR A 213 44.08 -30.73 0.72
C THR A 213 43.87 -29.51 1.62
N ALA A 214 44.13 -29.69 2.92
CA ALA A 214 43.94 -28.70 3.98
C ALA A 214 45.06 -27.63 4.03
N ALA A 215 45.03 -26.66 3.10
CA ALA A 215 45.97 -25.53 3.08
C ALA A 215 45.32 -24.16 2.77
N GLU A 216 43.99 -24.07 2.79
CA GLU A 216 43.23 -22.89 2.33
C GLU A 216 42.12 -22.49 3.33
N ILE A 217 42.39 -22.64 4.63
CA ILE A 217 41.49 -22.24 5.74
C ILE A 217 42.30 -21.53 6.83
N LEU A 218 43.03 -20.46 6.48
CA LEU A 218 43.73 -19.59 7.44
C LEU A 218 44.32 -18.33 6.78
N ASP A 219 43.46 -17.44 6.26
CA ASP A 219 43.72 -15.98 6.22
C ASP A 219 42.47 -15.23 5.74
N ASP A 220 41.78 -14.56 6.68
CA ASP A 220 41.15 -13.23 6.55
C ASP A 220 40.23 -12.95 7.75
N ASP A 221 40.79 -13.10 8.97
CA ASP A 221 40.12 -12.73 10.23
C ASP A 221 41.03 -11.80 11.04
N LYS A 222 41.07 -10.51 10.64
CA LYS A 222 41.80 -9.46 11.36
C LYS A 222 41.11 -8.09 11.43
N LEU A 223 40.69 -7.81 12.67
CA LEU A 223 40.88 -6.55 13.41
C LEU A 223 39.83 -5.43 13.32
N VAL A 224 38.89 -5.56 14.24
CA VAL A 224 38.21 -4.46 14.95
C VAL A 224 39.20 -3.62 15.82
N ALA A 225 38.84 -2.34 16.04
CA ALA A 225 39.33 -1.36 17.03
C ALA A 225 40.62 -0.55 16.74
N GLY A 226 40.52 0.79 16.86
CA GLY A 226 41.67 1.71 16.75
C GLY A 226 41.36 3.21 16.96
N ARG A 227 41.13 3.66 18.20
CA ARG A 227 40.88 5.07 18.57
C ARG A 227 42.20 5.85 18.81
N ARG A 228 42.46 7.00 18.14
CA ARG A 228 42.97 8.26 18.80
C ARG A 228 43.10 9.51 17.90
N ARG A 229 43.39 10.65 18.55
CA ARG A 229 43.22 12.06 18.12
C ARG A 229 44.52 12.78 17.69
N LYS A 230 44.33 13.96 17.06
CA LYS A 230 45.07 15.25 17.19
C LYS A 230 46.43 15.44 16.47
N ARG A 231 46.49 16.45 15.58
CA ARG A 231 47.11 17.77 15.84
C ARG A 231 46.77 18.82 14.74
N ARG A 232 47.06 20.11 14.99
CA ARG A 232 46.78 21.28 14.12
C ARG A 232 48.08 22.04 13.80
N SER A 233 48.22 22.53 12.55
CA SER A 233 48.81 23.85 12.14
C SER A 233 50.31 24.15 12.43
N PRO A 234 50.90 25.27 11.94
CA PRO A 234 50.82 25.92 10.60
C PRO A 234 52.16 26.50 10.03
N SER A 235 52.24 26.79 8.71
CA SER A 235 53.06 27.87 8.06
C SER A 235 52.82 27.86 6.54
N SER A 236 52.50 28.93 5.79
CA SER A 236 53.07 30.28 5.63
C SER A 236 54.15 30.39 4.52
N THR A 237 53.80 31.03 3.39
CA THR A 237 54.70 31.82 2.50
C THR A 237 53.82 32.71 1.58
N THR A 238 54.30 33.91 1.22
CA THR A 238 53.46 35.09 0.90
C THR A 238 53.96 35.89 -0.32
N GLN A 239 53.11 36.04 -1.36
CA GLN A 239 53.05 37.18 -2.34
C GLN A 239 54.33 37.45 -3.20
N PRO A 240 54.38 38.44 -4.15
CA PRO A 240 53.38 39.44 -4.58
C PRO A 240 53.15 39.68 -6.11
N ILE A 241 51.97 40.23 -6.41
CA ILE A 241 51.60 41.34 -7.34
C ILE A 241 52.58 41.77 -8.46
N LYS A 242 52.05 41.95 -9.69
CA LYS A 242 52.45 43.05 -10.61
C LYS A 242 51.22 43.73 -11.25
N ARG A 243 51.24 45.08 -11.32
CA ARG A 243 50.33 45.95 -12.10
C ARG A 243 51.14 46.69 -13.18
N ASP A 244 50.48 47.08 -14.27
CA ASP A 244 50.81 48.17 -15.22
C ASP A 244 49.43 48.60 -15.81
N HIS A 245 48.91 49.84 -15.85
CA HIS A 245 49.37 51.23 -16.08
C HIS A 245 49.22 51.74 -17.53
N GLY A 246 48.68 52.96 -17.65
CA GLY A 246 48.43 53.71 -18.91
C GLY A 246 47.03 53.50 -19.51
N GLY A 247 46.22 54.51 -19.85
CA GLY A 247 46.37 55.97 -19.78
C GLY A 247 45.01 56.69 -19.71
N LYS A 248 45.00 58.03 -19.60
CA LYS A 248 43.84 58.87 -19.17
C LYS A 248 43.50 59.95 -20.25
N PRO A 249 42.74 61.05 -20.00
CA PRO A 249 41.33 61.27 -20.40
C PRO A 249 41.06 62.46 -21.36
N GLU A 250 39.83 62.59 -21.86
CA GLU A 250 39.19 63.87 -22.25
C GLU A 250 37.65 63.70 -22.06
N LYS A 251 36.91 64.51 -21.28
CA LYS A 251 36.33 65.84 -21.60
C LYS A 251 35.59 65.87 -22.95
N ASP A 252 34.45 66.53 -23.15
CA ASP A 252 33.45 67.30 -22.39
C ASP A 252 32.47 67.82 -23.48
N ASP A 253 31.31 68.34 -23.09
CA ASP A 253 30.42 69.24 -23.85
C ASP A 253 29.09 68.76 -24.50
N SER A 254 28.17 69.74 -24.49
CA SER A 254 26.98 70.04 -25.29
C SER A 254 25.74 69.16 -25.28
N SER A 255 24.76 69.67 -24.54
CA SER A 255 23.32 69.65 -24.84
C SER A 255 22.97 69.93 -26.32
N GLN A 256 22.02 69.16 -26.85
CA GLN A 256 20.83 69.67 -27.56
C GLN A 256 19.75 68.58 -27.68
#